data_AF-A0A1H5K2W1-F1
#
_entry.id   AF-A0A1H5K2W1-F1
#
_cell.length_a   1.000
_cell.length_b   1.000
_cell.length_c   1.000
_cell.angle_alpha   90.00
_cell.angle_beta   90.00
_cell.angle_gamma   90.00
#
_symmetry.space_group_name_H-M   'P 1'
#
loop_
_entity.id
_entity.type
_entity.pdbx_description
1 polymer ?
#
loop_
_entity_poly.entity_id
_entity_poly.type
_entity_poly.pdbx_seq_one_letter_code
_entity_poly.pdbx_strand_id
1 'polypeptide(L)'
;MSSEGSPRFDPRAGGRQVLGPEPLLPPSLSDRGNAHLFVRLHRDQFRHVKGLGWFSWDGYRWRRGGGEKDALWAAGEMAENLASTDPRGAYGDDELAQHKRRSLSTAGLKALLTQAKASPDMSVDPDRLDGNPYALCTPAGVIDLRNGRLHKPDPARDLHSRATAVAPERVPTPRWHRFLTDTFGGDDEGREMIDFLHLLLGYSITGDVGAQVLPFLHGEGKNGKSVLLDIMIRLLGDYADVAPPGFLTDRGSFSEHSTELTELHGRRLVVCSELRPNDRFDETRVRLLTGGDRIKARRMRQDYFSFTPTHHLWLLGNHRPEVSTGGFAFWRRIRMVPFTRTVPAHRRIDNLAFELVRDEGPGILQWLVEGAQRYLATRDPLEGPDRVQIATTAYAATEDHIGRFLSECTSRCGDVTGTGKDLRVEQGTLYAEYSFWCQTVEGIRPASPRAFAQRVRHEVEVASPTEMIKSNGRKYYPDIALSKRA
;
A
#
# COMPACT_ATOMS: atom_id res chain seq x y z
N MET A 1 7.92 -93.96 -28.56
CA MET A 1 7.19 -93.61 -27.32
C MET A 1 8.03 -92.57 -26.60
N SER A 2 7.46 -91.37 -26.44
CA SER A 2 7.78 -90.34 -25.43
C SER A 2 9.22 -89.80 -25.39
N SER A 3 9.50 -88.55 -25.82
CA SER A 3 9.30 -87.28 -25.08
C SER A 3 10.04 -87.31 -23.73
N GLU A 4 10.93 -86.39 -23.36
CA GLU A 4 10.88 -84.93 -23.46
C GLU A 4 12.30 -84.35 -23.43
N GLY A 5 12.60 -83.43 -24.35
CA GLY A 5 13.72 -82.50 -24.25
C GLY A 5 13.14 -81.10 -24.18
N SER A 6 13.26 -80.45 -23.03
CA SER A 6 12.74 -79.10 -22.75
C SER A 6 13.33 -78.05 -23.70
N PRO A 7 12.52 -77.19 -24.33
CA PRO A 7 12.99 -75.91 -24.86
C PRO A 7 12.74 -74.77 -23.88
N ARG A 8 13.77 -73.92 -23.84
CA ARG A 8 13.96 -72.64 -23.15
C ARG A 8 12.70 -71.76 -23.02
N PHE A 9 12.48 -71.25 -21.81
CA PHE A 9 11.65 -70.07 -21.53
C PHE A 9 12.27 -68.85 -22.25
N ASP A 10 11.50 -68.23 -23.14
CA ASP A 10 11.74 -66.87 -23.63
C ASP A 10 10.76 -65.92 -22.90
N PRO A 11 11.21 -65.09 -21.94
CA PRO A 11 10.35 -64.15 -21.25
C PRO A 11 10.31 -62.83 -22.03
N ARG A 12 9.82 -62.84 -23.27
CA ARG A 12 9.55 -61.62 -24.05
C ARG A 12 8.28 -61.72 -24.89
N ALA A 13 7.15 -61.90 -24.21
CA ALA A 13 5.83 -61.57 -24.75
C ALA A 13 5.04 -60.70 -23.76
N GLY A 14 5.68 -59.64 -23.28
CA GLY A 14 4.97 -58.51 -22.67
C GLY A 14 4.71 -57.47 -23.75
N GLY A 15 3.59 -57.60 -24.46
CA GLY A 15 3.12 -56.59 -25.41
C GLY A 15 2.97 -55.27 -24.70
N ARG A 16 3.97 -54.39 -24.82
CA ARG A 16 3.92 -53.02 -24.34
C ARG A 16 2.97 -52.29 -25.29
N GLN A 17 1.69 -52.22 -24.89
CA GLN A 17 0.69 -51.40 -25.56
C GLN A 17 1.25 -49.98 -25.62
N VAL A 18 1.57 -49.52 -26.82
CA VAL A 18 1.97 -48.13 -27.06
C VAL A 18 0.70 -47.32 -26.86
N LEU A 19 0.49 -46.84 -25.62
CA LEU A 19 -0.57 -45.88 -25.32
C LEU A 19 -0.25 -44.63 -26.14
N GLY A 20 -1.08 -44.34 -27.13
CA GLY A 20 -1.13 -43.02 -27.75
C GLY A 20 -1.43 -41.94 -26.71
N PRO A 21 -1.40 -40.65 -27.07
CA PRO A 21 -1.76 -39.58 -26.14
C PRO A 21 -3.13 -39.91 -25.51
N GLU A 22 -3.19 -39.89 -24.18
CA GLU A 22 -4.39 -40.21 -23.42
C GLU A 22 -5.54 -39.31 -23.89
N PRO A 23 -6.74 -39.84 -24.20
CA PRO A 23 -7.85 -39.04 -24.70
C PRO A 23 -8.21 -37.96 -23.69
N LEU A 24 -8.33 -36.71 -24.15
CA LEU A 24 -8.68 -35.58 -23.30
C LEU A 24 -10.16 -35.67 -22.90
N LEU A 25 -10.40 -36.35 -21.79
CA LEU A 25 -11.73 -36.59 -21.26
C LEU A 25 -11.86 -36.03 -19.83
N PRO A 26 -12.97 -35.36 -19.50
CA PRO A 26 -13.28 -34.99 -18.13
C PRO A 26 -13.64 -36.24 -17.30
N PRO A 27 -13.53 -36.19 -15.97
CA PRO A 27 -13.95 -37.28 -15.08
C PRO A 27 -15.47 -37.55 -15.11
N SER A 28 -16.27 -36.62 -15.66
CA SER A 28 -17.70 -36.82 -15.95
C SER A 28 -18.13 -35.90 -17.09
N LEU A 29 -19.15 -36.29 -17.86
CA LEU A 29 -19.74 -35.47 -18.93
C LEU A 29 -20.70 -34.41 -18.35
N SER A 30 -20.16 -33.50 -17.54
CA SER A 30 -20.88 -32.41 -16.88
C SER A 30 -20.04 -31.13 -16.83
N ASP A 31 -20.65 -29.99 -16.49
CA ASP A 31 -19.93 -28.73 -16.29
C ASP A 31 -18.89 -28.85 -15.16
N ARG A 32 -19.20 -29.65 -14.12
CA ARG A 32 -18.26 -29.95 -13.03
C ARG A 32 -17.09 -30.81 -13.52
N GLY A 33 -17.35 -31.80 -14.35
CA GLY A 33 -16.29 -32.60 -14.97
C GLY A 33 -15.38 -31.76 -15.86
N ASN A 34 -15.95 -30.89 -16.67
CA ASN A 34 -15.20 -29.90 -17.46
C ASN A 34 -14.36 -28.97 -16.59
N ALA A 35 -14.90 -28.51 -15.46
CA ALA A 35 -14.16 -27.69 -14.50
C ALA A 35 -12.98 -28.45 -13.88
N HIS A 36 -13.15 -29.72 -13.49
CA HIS A 36 -12.03 -30.55 -13.01
C HIS A 36 -10.93 -30.73 -14.07
N LEU A 37 -11.33 -30.94 -15.33
CA LEU A 37 -10.39 -31.03 -16.44
C LEU A 37 -9.63 -29.71 -16.65
N PHE A 38 -10.35 -28.58 -16.66
CA PHE A 38 -9.75 -27.25 -16.79
C PHE A 38 -8.77 -26.96 -15.65
N VAL A 39 -9.13 -27.28 -14.41
CA VAL A 39 -8.25 -27.13 -13.25
C VAL A 39 -6.99 -27.95 -13.42
N ARG A 40 -7.11 -29.24 -13.80
CA ARG A 40 -5.95 -30.11 -13.99
C ARG A 40 -4.96 -29.57 -15.02
N LEU A 41 -5.46 -28.99 -16.10
CA LEU A 41 -4.63 -28.49 -17.22
C LEU A 41 -4.05 -27.10 -16.96
N HIS A 42 -4.80 -26.22 -16.30
CA HIS A 42 -4.47 -24.80 -16.23
C HIS A 42 -4.25 -24.26 -14.81
N ARG A 43 -4.16 -25.12 -13.79
CA ARG A 43 -3.87 -24.69 -12.41
C ARG A 43 -2.52 -23.99 -12.23
N ASP A 44 -1.62 -23.98 -13.20
CA ASP A 44 -0.38 -23.20 -13.10
C ASP A 44 -0.41 -21.95 -14.00
N GLN A 45 -1.53 -21.74 -14.70
CA GLN A 45 -1.74 -20.65 -15.66
C GLN A 45 -2.80 -19.66 -15.20
N PHE A 46 -3.81 -20.09 -14.44
CA PHE A 46 -4.89 -19.22 -13.97
C PHE A 46 -5.11 -19.28 -12.45
N ARG A 47 -5.51 -18.15 -11.88
CA ARG A 47 -6.08 -18.04 -10.53
C ARG A 47 -7.33 -17.16 -10.60
N HIS A 48 -8.32 -17.45 -9.78
CA HIS A 48 -9.46 -16.57 -9.58
C HIS A 48 -9.43 -16.01 -8.16
N VAL A 49 -9.34 -14.68 -8.04
CA VAL A 49 -9.27 -13.98 -6.77
C VAL A 49 -10.66 -13.44 -6.44
N LYS A 50 -11.19 -13.79 -5.26
CA LYS A 50 -12.55 -13.40 -4.86
C LYS A 50 -12.75 -11.88 -4.89
N GLY A 51 -13.75 -11.39 -5.61
CA GLY A 51 -14.03 -9.95 -5.78
C GLY A 51 -13.08 -9.21 -6.73
N LEU A 52 -11.97 -9.82 -7.17
CA LEU A 52 -11.01 -9.21 -8.11
C LEU A 52 -11.02 -9.86 -9.51
N GLY A 53 -11.49 -11.10 -9.64
CA GLY A 53 -11.67 -11.80 -10.91
C GLY A 53 -10.53 -12.76 -11.28
N TRP A 54 -10.43 -13.12 -12.55
CA TRP A 54 -9.39 -14.01 -13.07
C TRP A 54 -8.05 -13.31 -13.33
N PHE A 55 -6.97 -14.04 -13.07
CA PHE A 55 -5.58 -13.65 -13.27
C PHE A 55 -4.87 -14.73 -14.07
N SER A 56 -3.94 -14.34 -14.94
CA SER A 56 -3.07 -15.24 -15.71
C SER A 56 -1.62 -15.15 -15.24
N TRP A 57 -0.92 -16.29 -15.20
CA TRP A 57 0.51 -16.31 -14.88
C TRP A 57 1.31 -15.80 -16.07
N ASP A 58 2.20 -14.81 -15.86
CA ASP A 58 3.00 -14.21 -16.93
C ASP A 58 4.49 -14.58 -16.89
N GLY A 59 4.85 -15.59 -16.08
CA GLY A 59 6.21 -16.09 -15.92
C GLY A 59 6.81 -15.79 -14.55
N TYR A 60 6.37 -14.71 -13.90
CA TYR A 60 6.85 -14.35 -12.55
C TYR A 60 5.79 -13.77 -11.62
N ARG A 61 4.59 -13.45 -12.13
CA ARG A 61 3.47 -12.97 -11.33
C ARG A 61 2.11 -13.34 -11.93
N TRP A 62 1.06 -13.12 -11.14
CA TRP A 62 -0.34 -13.21 -11.54
C TRP A 62 -0.82 -11.87 -12.10
N ARG A 63 -0.97 -11.78 -13.41
CA ARG A 63 -1.46 -10.58 -14.09
C ARG A 63 -2.98 -10.59 -14.17
N ARG A 64 -3.61 -9.50 -13.72
CA ARG A 64 -5.07 -9.33 -13.85
C ARG A 64 -5.49 -8.99 -15.28
N GLY A 65 -4.73 -8.11 -15.94
CA GLY A 65 -5.05 -7.62 -17.28
C GLY A 65 -5.02 -8.76 -18.30
N GLY A 66 -6.18 -9.05 -18.91
CA GLY A 66 -6.33 -10.16 -19.86
C GLY A 66 -6.93 -11.43 -19.23
N GLY A 67 -6.76 -11.64 -17.92
CA GLY A 67 -7.05 -12.93 -17.27
C GLY A 67 -8.45 -13.52 -17.51
N GLU A 68 -9.50 -12.70 -17.50
CA GLU A 68 -10.87 -13.14 -17.82
C GLU A 68 -10.99 -13.65 -19.27
N LYS A 69 -10.40 -12.91 -20.22
CA LYS A 69 -10.43 -13.26 -21.65
C LYS A 69 -9.56 -14.48 -21.92
N ASP A 70 -8.39 -14.54 -21.30
CA ASP A 70 -7.43 -15.64 -21.44
C ASP A 70 -8.01 -16.95 -20.88
N ALA A 71 -8.65 -16.90 -19.71
CA ALA A 71 -9.31 -18.07 -19.12
C ALA A 71 -10.49 -18.56 -19.97
N LEU A 72 -11.27 -17.62 -20.54
CA LEU A 72 -12.35 -17.95 -21.47
C LEU A 72 -11.85 -18.58 -22.76
N TRP A 73 -10.76 -18.06 -23.32
CA TRP A 73 -10.13 -18.61 -24.52
C TRP A 73 -9.59 -20.02 -24.26
N ALA A 74 -8.85 -20.22 -23.17
CA ALA A 74 -8.32 -21.51 -22.78
C ALA A 74 -9.43 -22.55 -22.52
N ALA A 75 -10.58 -22.14 -21.96
CA ALA A 75 -11.73 -23.01 -21.80
C ALA A 75 -12.33 -23.44 -23.15
N GLY A 76 -12.33 -22.54 -24.14
CA GLY A 76 -12.71 -22.83 -25.53
C GLY A 76 -11.78 -23.84 -26.18
N GLU A 77 -10.48 -23.60 -26.14
CA GLU A 77 -9.46 -24.52 -26.68
C GLU A 77 -9.53 -25.89 -26.02
N MET A 78 -9.73 -25.95 -24.69
CA MET A 78 -9.93 -27.21 -23.99
C MET A 78 -11.17 -27.95 -24.51
N ALA A 79 -12.29 -27.25 -24.72
CA ALA A 79 -13.53 -27.83 -25.24
C ALA A 79 -13.38 -28.32 -26.70
N GLU A 80 -12.65 -27.58 -27.54
CA GLU A 80 -12.33 -27.97 -28.93
C GLU A 80 -11.49 -29.25 -28.99
N ASN A 81 -10.61 -29.45 -28.00
CA ASN A 81 -9.73 -30.61 -27.92
C ASN A 81 -10.32 -31.80 -27.15
N LEU A 82 -11.56 -31.72 -26.67
CA LEU A 82 -12.24 -32.88 -26.07
C LEU A 82 -12.28 -34.05 -27.06
N ALA A 83 -11.91 -35.24 -26.54
CA ALA A 83 -11.85 -36.45 -27.34
C ALA A 83 -13.24 -36.83 -27.88
N SER A 84 -13.26 -37.31 -29.12
CA SER A 84 -14.48 -37.79 -29.79
C SER A 84 -14.74 -39.28 -29.60
N THR A 85 -13.77 -40.01 -29.05
CA THR A 85 -13.82 -41.45 -28.81
C THR A 85 -13.19 -41.78 -27.44
N ASP A 86 -13.74 -42.74 -26.71
CA ASP A 86 -13.16 -43.25 -25.46
C ASP A 86 -12.70 -44.72 -25.62
N PRO A 87 -11.38 -44.98 -25.75
CA PRO A 87 -10.82 -46.32 -25.87
C PRO A 87 -11.13 -47.25 -24.68
N ARG A 88 -11.54 -46.70 -23.53
CA ARG A 88 -11.92 -47.48 -22.33
C ARG A 88 -13.39 -47.91 -22.35
N GLY A 89 -14.19 -47.39 -23.28
CA GLY A 89 -15.60 -47.69 -23.42
C GLY A 89 -16.48 -47.18 -22.28
N ALA A 90 -16.04 -46.18 -21.50
CA ALA A 90 -16.85 -45.62 -20.42
C ALA A 90 -17.95 -44.67 -20.95
N TYR A 91 -17.74 -44.10 -22.14
CA TYR A 91 -18.68 -43.22 -22.83
C TYR A 91 -18.79 -43.59 -24.31
N GLY A 92 -20.00 -43.50 -24.87
CA GLY A 92 -20.22 -43.66 -26.31
C GLY A 92 -19.81 -42.42 -27.11
N ASP A 93 -19.40 -42.60 -28.37
CA ASP A 93 -18.97 -41.51 -29.26
C ASP A 93 -20.07 -40.43 -29.43
N ASP A 94 -21.34 -40.83 -29.46
CA ASP A 94 -22.49 -39.91 -29.54
C ASP A 94 -22.63 -39.04 -28.28
N GLU A 95 -22.40 -39.61 -27.10
CA GLU A 95 -22.43 -38.90 -25.82
C GLU A 95 -21.28 -37.89 -25.75
N LEU A 96 -20.10 -38.27 -26.22
CA LEU A 96 -18.93 -37.40 -26.31
C LEU A 96 -19.15 -36.26 -27.29
N ALA A 97 -19.71 -36.53 -28.47
CA ALA A 97 -20.05 -35.51 -29.46
C ALA A 97 -21.12 -34.54 -28.95
N GLN A 98 -22.11 -35.02 -28.19
CA GLN A 98 -23.11 -34.17 -27.55
C GLN A 98 -22.51 -33.32 -26.43
N HIS A 99 -21.64 -33.90 -25.59
CA HIS A 99 -20.95 -33.19 -24.52
C HIS A 99 -20.02 -32.09 -25.07
N LYS A 100 -19.26 -32.39 -26.13
CA LYS A 100 -18.39 -31.43 -26.81
C LYS A 100 -19.17 -30.25 -27.38
N ARG A 101 -20.29 -30.50 -28.08
CA ARG A 101 -21.18 -29.45 -28.60
C ARG A 101 -21.73 -28.54 -27.48
N ARG A 102 -22.13 -29.11 -26.34
CA ARG A 102 -22.58 -28.33 -25.17
C ARG A 102 -21.46 -27.50 -24.57
N SER A 103 -20.27 -28.09 -24.43
CA SER A 103 -19.08 -27.45 -23.85
C SER A 103 -18.60 -26.24 -24.65
N LEU A 104 -18.70 -26.29 -25.98
CA LEU A 104 -18.34 -25.19 -26.89
C LEU A 104 -19.32 -24.01 -26.88
N SER A 105 -20.52 -24.18 -26.33
CA SER A 105 -21.49 -23.09 -26.24
C SER A 105 -21.03 -22.02 -25.24
N THR A 106 -21.40 -20.76 -25.47
CA THR A 106 -21.14 -19.66 -24.51
C THR A 106 -21.66 -19.97 -23.11
N ALA A 107 -22.81 -20.65 -23.01
CA ALA A 107 -23.36 -21.08 -21.72
C ALA A 107 -22.49 -22.15 -21.06
N GLY A 108 -22.02 -23.14 -21.82
CA GLY A 108 -21.13 -24.20 -21.35
C GLY A 108 -19.78 -23.66 -20.86
N LEU A 109 -19.13 -22.78 -21.62
CA LEU A 109 -17.87 -22.13 -21.22
C LEU A 109 -18.02 -21.31 -19.93
N LYS A 110 -19.11 -20.55 -19.80
CA LYS A 110 -19.42 -19.79 -18.58
C LYS A 110 -19.71 -20.71 -17.39
N ALA A 111 -20.44 -21.81 -17.59
CA ALA A 111 -20.75 -22.77 -16.54
C ALA A 111 -19.48 -23.47 -16.03
N LEU A 112 -18.62 -23.91 -16.96
CA LEU A 112 -17.30 -24.46 -16.67
C LEU A 112 -16.47 -23.50 -15.81
N LEU A 113 -16.28 -22.25 -16.26
CA LEU A 113 -15.46 -21.28 -15.51
C LEU A 113 -16.07 -20.93 -14.15
N THR A 114 -17.40 -20.88 -14.07
CA THR A 114 -18.11 -20.65 -12.81
C THR A 114 -17.86 -21.77 -11.79
N GLN A 115 -17.77 -23.02 -12.24
CA GLN A 115 -17.41 -24.14 -11.38
C GLN A 115 -15.89 -24.18 -11.10
N ALA A 116 -15.05 -23.88 -12.09
CA ALA A 116 -13.60 -23.92 -11.96
C ALA A 116 -13.08 -22.89 -10.93
N LYS A 117 -13.63 -21.67 -10.91
CA LYS A 117 -13.24 -20.64 -9.93
C LYS A 117 -13.55 -21.01 -8.47
N ALA A 118 -14.41 -22.01 -8.25
CA ALA A 118 -14.72 -22.51 -6.91
C ALA A 118 -13.73 -23.60 -6.44
N SER A 119 -12.85 -24.10 -7.31
CA SER A 119 -11.83 -25.09 -6.96
C SER A 119 -10.78 -24.51 -6.01
N PRO A 120 -10.35 -25.22 -4.95
CA PRO A 120 -9.25 -24.79 -4.08
C PRO A 120 -7.93 -24.53 -4.82
N ASP A 121 -7.70 -25.22 -5.94
CA ASP A 121 -6.47 -25.06 -6.76
C ASP A 121 -6.48 -23.79 -7.61
N MET A 122 -7.64 -23.14 -7.78
CA MET A 122 -7.82 -21.92 -8.58
C MET A 122 -8.18 -20.71 -7.73
N SER A 123 -8.94 -20.92 -6.65
CA SER A 123 -9.50 -19.87 -5.81
C SER A 123 -8.46 -19.28 -4.86
N VAL A 124 -8.31 -17.96 -4.89
CA VAL A 124 -7.39 -17.20 -4.03
C VAL A 124 -8.15 -16.16 -3.22
N ASP A 125 -7.82 -16.06 -1.94
CA ASP A 125 -8.30 -14.98 -1.09
C ASP A 125 -7.53 -13.67 -1.40
N PRO A 126 -8.20 -12.51 -1.48
CA PRO A 126 -7.55 -11.22 -1.69
C PRO A 126 -6.43 -10.89 -0.71
N ASP A 127 -6.50 -11.35 0.54
CA ASP A 127 -5.43 -11.14 1.54
C ASP A 127 -4.19 -11.99 1.25
N ARG A 128 -4.32 -13.10 0.50
CA ARG A 128 -3.18 -13.95 0.12
C ARG A 128 -2.44 -13.40 -1.09
N LEU A 129 -3.18 -12.78 -2.03
CA LEU A 129 -2.59 -12.11 -3.19
C LEU A 129 -1.86 -10.83 -2.73
N ASP A 130 -0.56 -10.75 -3.01
CA ASP A 130 0.34 -9.69 -2.52
C ASP A 130 0.41 -9.59 -0.98
N GLY A 131 0.02 -10.66 -0.28
CA GLY A 131 -0.18 -10.67 1.17
C GLY A 131 1.09 -10.78 2.00
N ASN A 132 2.18 -11.32 1.44
CA ASN A 132 3.44 -11.45 2.18
C ASN A 132 4.16 -10.08 2.26
N PRO A 133 4.31 -9.47 3.45
CA PRO A 133 4.92 -8.14 3.60
C PRO A 133 6.41 -8.13 3.22
N TYR A 134 7.08 -9.26 3.29
CA TYR A 134 8.53 -9.36 3.15
C TYR A 134 8.96 -10.00 1.83
N ALA A 135 8.02 -10.32 0.96
CA ALA A 135 8.32 -10.78 -0.39
C ALA A 135 8.19 -9.63 -1.40
N LEU A 136 9.23 -9.44 -2.20
CA LEU A 136 9.25 -8.49 -3.30
C LEU A 136 9.40 -9.24 -4.62
N CYS A 137 8.36 -9.23 -5.44
CA CYS A 137 8.40 -9.86 -6.75
C CYS A 137 9.17 -8.98 -7.77
N THR A 138 10.00 -9.62 -8.57
CA THR A 138 10.83 -8.99 -9.61
C THR A 138 10.82 -9.86 -10.87
N PRO A 139 11.21 -9.34 -12.05
CA PRO A 139 11.30 -10.14 -13.27
C PRO A 139 12.23 -11.36 -13.18
N ALA A 140 13.21 -11.37 -12.26
CA ALA A 140 14.14 -12.49 -12.07
C ALA A 140 13.67 -13.51 -11.01
N GLY A 141 12.59 -13.22 -10.27
CA GLY A 141 12.16 -14.01 -9.12
C GLY A 141 11.67 -13.18 -7.95
N VAL A 142 11.37 -13.86 -6.85
CA VAL A 142 10.87 -13.23 -5.63
C VAL A 142 11.98 -13.16 -4.60
N ILE A 143 12.15 -11.99 -4.00
CA ILE A 143 13.18 -11.72 -2.99
C ILE A 143 12.53 -11.74 -1.61
N ASP A 144 13.14 -12.46 -0.68
CA ASP A 144 12.83 -12.32 0.74
C ASP A 144 13.63 -11.15 1.33
N LEU A 145 12.95 -10.03 1.58
CA LEU A 145 13.54 -8.78 2.09
C LEU A 145 14.20 -8.93 3.46
N ARG A 146 13.94 -10.02 4.20
CA ARG A 146 14.61 -10.27 5.50
C ARG A 146 16.06 -10.68 5.33
N ASN A 147 16.37 -11.40 4.25
CA ASN A 147 17.70 -12.01 4.04
C ASN A 147 18.30 -11.72 2.65
N GLY A 148 17.57 -11.05 1.76
CA GLY A 148 18.00 -10.67 0.42
C GLY A 148 18.10 -11.85 -0.56
N ARG A 149 17.62 -13.05 -0.20
CA ARG A 149 17.71 -14.23 -1.07
C ARG A 149 16.61 -14.19 -2.12
N LEU A 150 17.02 -14.39 -3.37
CA LEU A 150 16.15 -14.53 -4.54
C LEU A 150 15.84 -16.02 -4.76
N HIS A 151 14.56 -16.37 -4.93
CA HIS A 151 14.16 -17.67 -5.47
C HIS A 151 13.49 -17.51 -6.83
N LYS A 152 13.61 -18.55 -7.68
CA LYS A 152 13.00 -18.56 -9.02
C LYS A 152 11.47 -18.53 -8.90
N PRO A 153 10.76 -17.84 -9.82
CA PRO A 153 9.32 -17.78 -9.75
C PRO A 153 8.65 -19.16 -9.76
N ASP A 154 7.62 -19.32 -8.94
CA ASP A 154 6.83 -20.54 -8.81
C ASP A 154 5.33 -20.21 -8.71
N PRO A 155 4.50 -20.52 -9.73
CA PRO A 155 3.06 -20.22 -9.72
C PRO A 155 2.29 -20.96 -8.61
N ALA A 156 2.81 -22.06 -8.05
CA ALA A 156 2.16 -22.75 -6.94
C ALA A 156 2.34 -22.02 -5.61
N ARG A 157 3.46 -21.31 -5.44
CA ARG A 157 3.86 -20.66 -4.18
C ARG A 157 3.70 -19.13 -4.21
N ASP A 158 4.00 -18.51 -5.34
CA ASP A 158 4.16 -17.06 -5.46
C ASP A 158 2.84 -16.41 -5.87
N LEU A 159 2.10 -15.91 -4.88
CA LEU A 159 0.84 -15.21 -5.06
C LEU A 159 1.05 -13.70 -5.14
N HIS A 160 1.83 -13.25 -6.12
CA HIS A 160 2.09 -11.83 -6.37
C HIS A 160 1.33 -11.37 -7.61
N SER A 161 0.59 -10.26 -7.53
CA SER A 161 0.05 -9.58 -8.72
C SER A 161 0.86 -8.37 -9.15
N ARG A 162 1.75 -7.91 -8.27
CA ARG A 162 2.65 -6.79 -8.52
C ARG A 162 4.07 -7.30 -8.69
N ALA A 163 4.88 -6.53 -9.42
CA ALA A 163 6.32 -6.72 -9.49
C ALA A 163 7.02 -5.39 -9.74
N THR A 164 8.28 -5.33 -9.37
CA THR A 164 9.22 -4.27 -9.74
C THR A 164 9.47 -4.27 -11.26
N ALA A 165 9.97 -3.16 -11.79
CA ALA A 165 10.29 -3.03 -13.22
C ALA A 165 11.61 -3.73 -13.59
N VAL A 166 12.51 -3.90 -12.63
CA VAL A 166 13.85 -4.49 -12.79
C VAL A 166 14.14 -5.48 -11.68
N ALA A 167 15.07 -6.40 -11.89
CA ALA A 167 15.62 -7.22 -10.81
C ALA A 167 16.82 -6.52 -10.17
N PRO A 168 17.09 -6.71 -8.86
CA PRO A 168 18.25 -6.10 -8.22
C PRO A 168 19.53 -6.85 -8.57
N GLU A 169 20.60 -6.07 -8.70
CA GLU A 169 21.95 -6.58 -8.96
C GLU A 169 22.95 -5.78 -8.12
N ARG A 170 24.00 -6.45 -7.63
CA ARG A 170 25.09 -5.79 -6.90
C ARG A 170 26.04 -5.13 -7.88
N VAL A 171 25.64 -3.95 -8.37
CA VAL A 171 26.43 -3.12 -9.30
C VAL A 171 26.64 -1.71 -8.73
N PRO A 172 27.75 -1.02 -9.06
CA PRO A 172 27.98 0.34 -8.61
C PRO A 172 26.89 1.32 -9.10
N THR A 173 26.50 2.26 -8.26
CA THR A 173 25.50 3.30 -8.59
C THR A 173 26.03 4.72 -8.32
N PRO A 174 27.12 5.14 -9.00
CA PRO A 174 27.77 6.42 -8.72
C PRO A 174 26.88 7.63 -8.99
N ARG A 175 25.99 7.59 -10.00
CA ARG A 175 25.09 8.70 -10.30
C ARG A 175 23.96 8.81 -9.28
N TRP A 176 23.45 7.69 -8.78
CA TRP A 176 22.50 7.65 -7.65
C TRP A 176 23.09 8.27 -6.38
N HIS A 177 24.29 7.86 -5.98
CA HIS A 177 24.96 8.40 -4.80
C HIS A 177 25.29 9.88 -4.97
N ARG A 178 25.69 10.29 -6.18
CA ARG A 178 25.87 11.71 -6.51
C ARG A 178 24.57 12.49 -6.41
N PHE A 179 23.45 11.97 -6.92
CA PHE A 179 22.14 12.60 -6.77
C PHE A 179 21.77 12.82 -5.31
N LEU A 180 21.94 11.80 -4.46
CA LEU A 180 21.71 11.90 -3.03
C LEU A 180 22.60 12.95 -2.36
N THR A 181 23.89 12.97 -2.72
CA THR A 181 24.87 13.94 -2.20
C THR A 181 24.57 15.37 -2.67
N ASP A 182 24.16 15.56 -3.93
CA ASP A 182 23.78 16.87 -4.47
C ASP A 182 22.48 17.39 -3.80
N THR A 183 21.56 16.49 -3.43
CA THR A 183 20.31 16.84 -2.73
C THR A 183 20.52 17.11 -1.24
N PHE A 184 21.30 16.29 -0.55
CA PHE A 184 21.39 16.32 0.92
C PHE A 184 22.72 16.78 1.47
N GLY A 185 23.78 16.91 0.66
CA GLY A 185 25.14 17.27 1.06
C GLY A 185 26.04 16.09 1.34
N GLY A 186 27.35 16.36 1.27
CA GLY A 186 28.42 15.44 1.69
C GLY A 186 29.02 15.79 3.06
N ASP A 187 28.36 16.66 3.82
CA ASP A 187 28.64 16.95 5.23
C ASP A 187 28.05 15.86 6.15
N ASP A 188 28.36 15.90 7.45
CA ASP A 188 27.85 14.92 8.43
C ASP A 188 26.31 14.89 8.44
N GLU A 189 25.68 16.06 8.51
CA GLU A 189 24.20 16.17 8.46
C GLU A 189 23.62 15.58 7.15
N GLY A 190 24.31 15.78 6.03
CA GLY A 190 23.89 15.23 4.74
C GLY A 190 23.99 13.70 4.71
N ARG A 191 25.06 13.14 5.26
CA ARG A 191 25.22 11.68 5.41
C ARG A 191 24.14 11.09 6.30
N GLU A 192 23.85 11.69 7.45
CA GLU A 192 22.77 11.24 8.34
C GLU A 192 21.41 11.25 7.64
N MET A 193 21.14 12.27 6.83
CA MET A 193 19.91 12.35 6.04
C MET A 193 19.84 11.25 4.99
N ILE A 194 20.95 10.97 4.29
CA ILE A 194 21.02 9.91 3.28
C ILE A 194 20.83 8.54 3.94
N ASP A 195 21.44 8.30 5.09
CA ASP A 195 21.28 7.05 5.86
C ASP A 195 19.85 6.86 6.35
N PHE A 196 19.22 7.92 6.86
CA PHE A 196 17.81 7.88 7.23
C PHE A 196 16.91 7.64 6.02
N LEU A 197 17.17 8.31 4.90
CA LEU A 197 16.42 8.11 3.67
C LEU A 197 16.57 6.68 3.15
N HIS A 198 17.76 6.08 3.27
CA HIS A 198 18.00 4.68 2.92
C HIS A 198 17.12 3.72 3.72
N LEU A 199 17.06 3.91 5.04
CA LEU A 199 16.16 3.16 5.92
C LEU A 199 14.69 3.38 5.55
N LEU A 200 14.29 4.62 5.33
CA LEU A 200 12.90 4.99 5.06
C LEU A 200 12.40 4.45 3.70
N LEU A 201 13.23 4.52 2.67
CA LEU A 201 12.93 3.93 1.36
C LEU A 201 12.97 2.41 1.41
N GLY A 202 13.92 1.82 2.14
CA GLY A 202 14.00 0.38 2.38
C GLY A 202 12.76 -0.16 3.09
N TYR A 203 12.30 0.53 4.14
CA TYR A 203 11.03 0.25 4.79
C TYR A 203 9.85 0.33 3.79
N SER A 204 9.86 1.35 2.92
CA SER A 204 8.80 1.60 1.95
C SER A 204 8.68 0.56 0.83
N ILE A 205 9.68 -0.29 0.61
CA ILE A 205 9.57 -1.43 -0.34
C ILE A 205 9.04 -2.71 0.32
N THR A 206 8.95 -2.73 1.65
CA THR A 206 8.24 -3.77 2.39
C THR A 206 6.75 -3.51 2.41
N GLY A 207 5.95 -4.52 2.77
CA GLY A 207 4.56 -4.38 3.15
C GLY A 207 4.30 -4.21 4.64
N ASP A 208 5.35 -4.00 5.43
CA ASP A 208 5.24 -3.83 6.87
C ASP A 208 4.77 -2.41 7.17
N VAL A 209 3.57 -2.24 7.72
CA VAL A 209 3.02 -0.91 8.05
C VAL A 209 3.17 -0.58 9.55
N GLY A 210 3.98 -1.36 10.27
CA GLY A 210 4.09 -1.29 11.73
C GLY A 210 4.67 0.03 12.26
N ALA A 211 5.54 0.70 11.49
CA ALA A 211 6.11 1.99 11.91
C ALA A 211 5.11 3.15 11.82
N GLN A 212 4.02 2.99 11.06
CA GLN A 212 2.96 4.00 10.89
C GLN A 212 3.50 5.38 10.48
N VAL A 213 4.45 5.43 9.55
CA VAL A 213 5.06 6.70 9.11
C VAL A 213 4.44 7.23 7.81
N LEU A 214 4.38 8.55 7.71
CA LEU A 214 3.98 9.35 6.56
C LEU A 214 5.11 10.34 6.23
N PRO A 215 6.07 9.95 5.38
CA PRO A 215 7.10 10.85 4.90
C PRO A 215 6.48 12.04 4.16
N PHE A 216 6.90 13.24 4.52
CA PHE A 216 6.50 14.48 3.86
C PHE A 216 7.74 15.22 3.36
N LEU A 217 7.99 15.09 2.06
CA LEU A 217 9.08 15.75 1.36
C LEU A 217 8.73 17.22 1.12
N HIS A 218 9.40 18.13 1.84
CA HIS A 218 9.12 19.56 1.84
C HIS A 218 10.30 20.42 1.38
N GLY A 219 10.05 21.43 0.55
CA GLY A 219 11.04 22.47 0.19
C GLY A 219 10.61 23.28 -1.04
N GLU A 220 11.31 24.36 -1.36
CA GLU A 220 10.88 25.39 -2.35
C GLU A 220 10.97 24.98 -3.85
N GLY A 221 11.04 23.68 -4.13
CA GLY A 221 11.23 23.13 -5.46
C GLY A 221 12.70 23.06 -5.91
N LYS A 222 12.95 22.54 -7.12
CA LYS A 222 14.29 22.46 -7.75
C LYS A 222 15.38 21.77 -6.89
N ASN A 223 14.96 20.85 -6.03
CA ASN A 223 15.79 20.21 -5.00
C ASN A 223 15.82 18.67 -5.11
N GLY A 224 15.19 18.09 -6.13
CA GLY A 224 15.24 16.65 -6.40
C GLY A 224 14.10 15.82 -5.78
N LYS A 225 13.16 16.43 -5.03
CA LYS A 225 12.02 15.70 -4.43
C LYS A 225 11.22 14.87 -5.44
N SER A 226 10.77 15.52 -6.53
CA SER A 226 9.99 14.85 -7.57
C SER A 226 10.82 13.81 -8.33
N VAL A 227 12.12 14.05 -8.50
CA VAL A 227 13.05 13.10 -9.14
C VAL A 227 13.17 11.83 -8.29
N LEU A 228 13.33 11.97 -6.97
CA LEU A 228 13.40 10.84 -6.05
C LEU A 228 12.16 9.95 -6.14
N LEU A 229 10.97 10.55 -6.05
CA LEU A 229 9.73 9.79 -6.12
C LEU A 229 9.46 9.18 -7.51
N ASP A 230 9.84 9.87 -8.58
CA ASP A 230 9.74 9.32 -9.96
C ASP A 230 10.66 8.10 -10.15
N ILE A 231 11.87 8.13 -9.58
CA ILE A 231 12.77 6.96 -9.55
C ILE A 231 12.08 5.80 -8.83
N MET A 232 11.51 6.04 -7.64
CA MET A 232 10.81 5.00 -6.88
C MET A 232 9.62 4.42 -7.64
N ILE A 233 8.78 5.26 -8.25
CA ILE A 233 7.63 4.81 -9.05
C ILE A 233 8.09 3.91 -10.19
N ARG A 234 9.13 4.33 -10.93
CA ARG A 234 9.65 3.57 -12.07
C ARG A 234 10.31 2.26 -11.66
N LEU A 235 11.10 2.24 -10.58
CA LEU A 235 11.76 1.01 -10.10
C LEU A 235 10.76 0.00 -9.54
N LEU A 236 9.83 0.47 -8.72
CA LEU A 236 8.85 -0.39 -8.07
C LEU A 236 7.76 -0.85 -9.03
N GLY A 237 7.60 -0.23 -10.19
CA GLY A 237 6.70 -0.67 -11.24
C GLY A 237 5.28 -0.83 -10.69
N ASP A 238 4.75 -2.05 -10.75
CA ASP A 238 3.40 -2.34 -10.28
C ASP A 238 3.24 -2.28 -8.75
N TYR A 239 4.33 -2.13 -7.98
CA TYR A 239 4.24 -1.86 -6.55
C TYR A 239 4.05 -0.37 -6.21
N ALA A 240 4.24 0.54 -7.15
CA ALA A 240 4.10 1.97 -6.90
C ALA A 240 3.05 2.64 -7.77
N ASP A 241 2.41 3.66 -7.22
CA ASP A 241 1.43 4.46 -7.95
C ASP A 241 1.33 5.89 -7.41
N VAL A 242 0.63 6.76 -8.14
CA VAL A 242 0.31 8.11 -7.71
C VAL A 242 -1.15 8.14 -7.26
N ALA A 243 -1.39 8.68 -6.07
CA ALA A 243 -2.73 8.89 -5.57
C ALA A 243 -3.46 9.96 -6.38
N PRO A 244 -4.80 9.88 -6.52
CA PRO A 244 -5.55 10.97 -7.13
C PRO A 244 -5.35 12.28 -6.34
N PRO A 245 -5.52 13.46 -6.97
CA PRO A 245 -5.43 14.73 -6.25
C PRO A 245 -6.30 14.71 -5.00
N GLY A 246 -5.87 15.41 -3.94
CA GLY A 246 -6.63 15.54 -2.69
C GLY A 246 -6.95 14.24 -1.96
N PHE A 247 -6.19 13.17 -2.20
CA PHE A 247 -6.44 11.85 -1.60
C PHE A 247 -6.36 11.83 -0.08
N LEU A 248 -5.58 12.72 0.54
CA LEU A 248 -5.46 12.85 1.99
C LEU A 248 -6.09 14.14 2.54
N THR A 249 -6.76 14.92 1.70
CA THR A 249 -7.35 16.21 2.08
C THR A 249 -8.84 16.08 2.36
N ASP A 250 -9.36 16.87 3.29
CA ASP A 250 -10.80 16.93 3.57
C ASP A 250 -11.55 17.60 2.41
N ARG A 251 -12.48 16.84 1.81
CA ARG A 251 -13.32 17.27 0.68
C ARG A 251 -14.80 17.48 1.07
N GLY A 252 -15.15 17.39 2.34
CA GLY A 252 -16.53 17.45 2.83
C GLY A 252 -17.31 16.13 2.67
N SER A 253 -18.63 16.16 2.88
CA SER A 253 -19.44 14.96 3.15
C SER A 253 -19.79 14.06 1.95
N PHE A 254 -19.25 14.32 0.75
CA PHE A 254 -19.80 13.77 -0.50
C PHE A 254 -18.92 12.78 -1.26
N SER A 255 -17.83 12.28 -0.69
CA SER A 255 -16.98 11.32 -1.39
C SER A 255 -16.93 9.96 -0.72
N GLU A 256 -17.76 9.02 -1.19
CA GLU A 256 -17.50 7.59 -1.01
C GLU A 256 -16.26 7.21 -1.83
N HIS A 257 -15.12 7.07 -1.17
CA HIS A 257 -13.83 6.80 -1.82
C HIS A 257 -13.51 5.31 -2.02
N SER A 258 -14.51 4.43 -1.89
CA SER A 258 -14.29 2.98 -1.88
C SER A 258 -13.55 2.44 -3.11
N THR A 259 -13.70 3.11 -4.27
CA THR A 259 -13.00 2.77 -5.52
C THR A 259 -11.54 3.16 -5.49
N GLU A 260 -11.21 4.37 -5.03
CA GLU A 260 -9.82 4.87 -4.96
C GLU A 260 -8.98 4.01 -4.01
N LEU A 261 -9.58 3.53 -2.92
CA LEU A 261 -8.91 2.64 -1.96
C LEU A 261 -8.53 1.29 -2.57
N THR A 262 -9.18 0.85 -3.66
CA THR A 262 -8.82 -0.40 -4.33
C THR A 262 -7.45 -0.34 -5.02
N GLU A 263 -6.96 0.87 -5.34
CA GLU A 263 -5.66 1.04 -5.98
C GLU A 263 -4.50 0.80 -5.01
N LEU A 264 -4.76 0.85 -3.70
CA LEU A 264 -3.79 0.58 -2.65
C LEU A 264 -3.50 -0.92 -2.48
N HIS A 265 -4.39 -1.80 -2.95
CA HIS A 265 -4.25 -3.25 -2.77
C HIS A 265 -2.99 -3.76 -3.50
N GLY A 266 -2.11 -4.39 -2.72
CA GLY A 266 -0.85 -4.96 -3.16
C GLY A 266 0.27 -3.95 -3.46
N ARG A 267 0.04 -2.65 -3.32
CA ARG A 267 1.07 -1.61 -3.52
C ARG A 267 1.99 -1.51 -2.31
N ARG A 268 3.24 -1.09 -2.51
CA ARG A 268 4.22 -0.77 -1.46
C ARG A 268 4.41 0.72 -1.25
N LEU A 269 4.29 1.53 -2.31
CA LEU A 269 4.51 2.97 -2.25
C LEU A 269 3.43 3.70 -3.04
N VAL A 270 2.81 4.71 -2.42
CA VAL A 270 1.80 5.54 -3.07
C VAL A 270 2.16 7.00 -2.84
N VAL A 271 2.39 7.72 -3.95
CA VAL A 271 2.78 9.12 -3.91
C VAL A 271 1.55 10.00 -3.91
N CYS A 272 1.43 10.83 -2.87
CA CYS A 272 0.42 11.86 -2.76
C CYS A 272 1.06 13.20 -3.11
N SER A 273 0.84 13.66 -4.35
CA SER A 273 1.24 14.98 -4.81
C SER A 273 0.07 15.96 -4.76
N GLU A 274 0.40 17.26 -4.80
CA GLU A 274 -0.54 18.38 -4.89
C GLU A 274 -1.21 18.75 -3.57
N LEU A 275 -0.50 19.59 -2.82
CA LEU A 275 -1.05 20.32 -1.69
C LEU A 275 -1.14 21.79 -2.10
N ARG A 276 -2.36 22.30 -2.19
CA ARG A 276 -2.63 23.71 -2.43
C ARG A 276 -2.45 24.51 -1.13
N PRO A 277 -2.17 25.82 -1.22
CA PRO A 277 -2.29 26.70 -0.06
C PRO A 277 -3.66 26.51 0.59
N ASN A 278 -3.69 26.37 1.92
CA ASN A 278 -4.89 26.18 2.74
C ASN A 278 -5.61 24.83 2.54
N ASP A 279 -5.01 23.85 1.85
CA ASP A 279 -5.51 22.47 1.91
C ASP A 279 -5.43 21.97 3.36
N ARG A 280 -6.37 21.13 3.77
CA ARG A 280 -6.45 20.59 5.13
C ARG A 280 -6.44 19.07 5.11
N PHE A 281 -5.70 18.46 6.03
CA PHE A 281 -5.71 17.00 6.15
C PHE A 281 -7.05 16.45 6.65
N ASP A 282 -7.48 15.34 6.05
CA ASP A 282 -8.43 14.42 6.68
C ASP A 282 -7.64 13.54 7.67
N GLU A 283 -7.57 13.98 8.92
CA GLU A 283 -6.84 13.27 9.98
C GLU A 283 -7.33 11.83 10.19
N THR A 284 -8.62 11.56 9.97
CA THR A 284 -9.20 10.22 10.14
C THR A 284 -8.69 9.30 9.05
N ARG A 285 -8.72 9.79 7.80
CA ARG A 285 -8.20 9.05 6.65
C ARG A 285 -6.70 8.84 6.73
N VAL A 286 -5.92 9.84 7.12
CA VAL A 286 -4.47 9.67 7.31
C VAL A 286 -4.20 8.57 8.33
N ARG A 287 -4.89 8.55 9.48
CA ARG A 287 -4.72 7.50 10.51
C ARG A 287 -5.12 6.11 10.01
N LEU A 288 -6.20 6.02 9.23
CA LEU A 288 -6.66 4.76 8.62
C LEU A 288 -5.64 4.21 7.62
N LEU A 289 -5.15 5.05 6.71
CA LEU A 289 -4.29 4.61 5.60
C LEU A 289 -2.82 4.42 5.98
N THR A 290 -2.37 5.05 7.06
CA THR A 290 -1.04 4.80 7.66
C THR A 290 -1.10 3.75 8.78
N GLY A 291 -2.30 3.25 9.10
CA GLY A 291 -2.51 2.23 10.11
C GLY A 291 -2.36 0.81 9.56
N GLY A 292 -2.52 -0.17 10.46
CA GLY A 292 -2.52 -1.60 10.11
C GLY A 292 -3.92 -2.22 9.99
N ASP A 293 -4.98 -1.43 10.19
CA ASP A 293 -6.35 -1.94 10.18
C ASP A 293 -6.78 -2.34 8.76
N ARG A 294 -7.62 -3.38 8.66
CA ARG A 294 -8.12 -3.86 7.36
C ARG A 294 -8.92 -2.77 6.64
N ILE A 295 -8.60 -2.55 5.37
CA ILE A 295 -9.27 -1.59 4.51
C ILE A 295 -10.34 -2.33 3.71
N LYS A 296 -11.59 -1.83 3.75
CA LYS A 296 -12.69 -2.31 2.94
C LYS A 296 -12.85 -1.42 1.70
N ALA A 297 -12.84 -2.03 0.52
CA ALA A 297 -12.89 -1.33 -0.75
C ALA A 297 -13.74 -2.10 -1.78
N ARG A 298 -14.20 -1.42 -2.83
CA ARG A 298 -14.89 -2.04 -3.97
C ARG A 298 -14.57 -1.28 -5.24
N ARG A 299 -14.48 -1.98 -6.36
CA ARG A 299 -14.46 -1.30 -7.67
C ARG A 299 -15.88 -0.96 -8.10
N MET A 300 -15.99 -0.07 -9.08
CA MET A 300 -17.27 0.32 -9.65
C MET A 300 -18.02 -0.93 -10.14
N ARG A 301 -19.24 -1.15 -9.61
CA ARG A 301 -20.11 -2.30 -9.92
C ARG A 301 -19.51 -3.68 -9.58
N GLN A 302 -18.58 -3.75 -8.64
CA GLN A 302 -18.03 -5.01 -8.11
C GLN A 302 -18.37 -5.19 -6.63
N ASP A 303 -18.23 -6.42 -6.16
CA ASP A 303 -18.41 -6.76 -4.75
C ASP A 303 -17.33 -6.12 -3.88
N TYR A 304 -17.66 -5.88 -2.60
CA TYR A 304 -16.67 -5.46 -1.61
C TYR A 304 -15.67 -6.58 -1.33
N PHE A 305 -14.42 -6.19 -1.18
CA PHE A 305 -13.39 -7.01 -0.57
C PHE A 305 -12.67 -6.21 0.51
N SER A 306 -12.02 -6.91 1.43
CA SER A 306 -11.22 -6.30 2.48
C SER A 306 -9.79 -6.80 2.35
N PHE A 307 -8.82 -5.92 2.53
CA PHE A 307 -7.40 -6.29 2.49
C PHE A 307 -6.63 -5.69 3.66
N THR A 308 -5.54 -6.35 4.05
CA THR A 308 -4.57 -5.77 4.98
C THR A 308 -3.67 -4.79 4.23
N PRO A 309 -3.49 -3.54 4.71
CA PRO A 309 -2.67 -2.55 4.03
C PRO A 309 -1.20 -2.97 4.00
N THR A 310 -0.57 -2.80 2.84
CA THR A 310 0.85 -3.08 2.59
C THR A 310 1.59 -1.90 1.98
N HIS A 311 0.94 -0.74 1.90
CA HIS A 311 1.43 0.44 1.21
C HIS A 311 1.94 1.49 2.19
N HIS A 312 2.88 2.31 1.71
CA HIS A 312 3.41 3.47 2.37
C HIS A 312 3.05 4.71 1.57
N LEU A 313 2.43 5.67 2.23
CA LEU A 313 2.08 6.95 1.62
C LEU A 313 3.27 7.89 1.71
N TRP A 314 3.60 8.58 0.61
CA TRP A 314 4.63 9.61 0.57
C TRP A 314 4.02 10.92 0.09
N LEU A 315 4.13 11.97 0.91
CA LEU A 315 3.65 13.30 0.58
C LEU A 315 4.74 14.13 -0.08
N LEU A 316 4.36 14.82 -1.15
CA LEU A 316 5.18 15.80 -1.84
C LEU A 316 4.47 17.15 -1.86
N GLY A 317 5.12 18.19 -1.33
CA GLY A 317 4.54 19.53 -1.37
C GLY A 317 5.48 20.64 -0.96
N ASN A 318 5.19 21.83 -1.45
CA ASN A 318 5.86 23.06 -1.03
C ASN A 318 5.07 23.78 0.07
N HIS A 319 3.76 23.56 0.12
CA HIS A 319 2.87 24.09 1.15
C HIS A 319 2.57 23.03 2.20
N ARG A 320 2.44 23.47 3.45
CA ARG A 320 2.10 22.62 4.60
C ARG A 320 0.58 22.69 4.78
N PRO A 321 -0.14 21.56 4.71
CA PRO A 321 -1.59 21.59 4.88
C PRO A 321 -1.98 21.92 6.32
N GLU A 322 -3.15 22.51 6.50
CA GLU A 322 -3.68 22.79 7.82
C GLU A 322 -4.02 21.49 8.57
N VAL A 323 -3.87 21.52 9.89
CA VAL A 323 -4.28 20.42 10.78
C VAL A 323 -5.30 20.93 11.79
N SER A 324 -6.50 20.34 11.80
CA SER A 324 -7.62 20.86 12.60
C SER A 324 -7.40 20.72 14.11
N THR A 325 -7.12 19.50 14.58
CA THR A 325 -6.94 19.22 16.02
C THR A 325 -5.52 18.76 16.31
N GLY A 326 -4.86 18.10 15.36
CA GLY A 326 -3.42 17.87 15.41
C GLY A 326 -2.96 17.13 16.66
N GLY A 327 -3.60 16.00 16.97
CA GLY A 327 -3.24 15.20 18.14
C GLY A 327 -1.95 14.41 17.97
N PHE A 328 -1.38 13.92 19.08
CA PHE A 328 -0.19 13.05 19.11
C PHE A 328 -0.29 11.88 18.11
N ALA A 329 -1.47 11.26 17.98
CA ALA A 329 -1.70 10.19 17.03
C ALA A 329 -1.44 10.62 15.57
N PHE A 330 -1.76 11.85 15.18
CA PHE A 330 -1.46 12.33 13.83
C PHE A 330 0.03 12.66 13.69
N TRP A 331 0.58 13.50 14.58
CA TRP A 331 1.95 14.01 14.46
C TRP A 331 3.02 12.93 14.59
N ARG A 332 2.82 11.89 15.42
CA ARG A 332 3.77 10.79 15.52
C ARG A 332 3.97 10.02 14.21
N ARG A 333 3.08 10.18 13.23
CA ARG A 333 3.16 9.54 11.92
C ARG A 333 3.95 10.39 10.93
N ILE A 334 3.86 11.72 11.03
CA ILE A 334 4.53 12.62 10.08
C ILE A 334 6.05 12.52 10.25
N ARG A 335 6.76 12.40 9.13
CA ARG A 335 8.21 12.63 9.05
C ARG A 335 8.48 13.70 8.04
N MET A 336 8.65 14.93 8.51
CA MET A 336 8.93 16.05 7.62
C MET A 336 10.38 16.00 7.16
N VAL A 337 10.60 15.62 5.90
CA VAL A 337 11.94 15.46 5.31
C VAL A 337 12.30 16.74 4.54
N PRO A 338 13.24 17.55 5.06
CA PRO A 338 13.52 18.87 4.51
C PRO A 338 14.49 18.80 3.33
N PHE A 339 14.03 19.24 2.16
CA PHE A 339 14.82 19.39 0.93
C PHE A 339 15.22 20.86 0.75
N THR A 340 16.22 21.29 1.50
CA THR A 340 16.64 22.70 1.59
C THR A 340 17.67 23.12 0.54
N ARG A 341 18.42 22.18 -0.03
CA ARG A 341 19.44 22.48 -1.04
C ARG A 341 18.78 22.64 -2.41
N THR A 342 19.11 23.72 -3.11
CA THR A 342 18.64 23.97 -4.48
C THR A 342 19.70 23.55 -5.48
N VAL A 343 19.31 22.73 -6.46
CA VAL A 343 20.22 22.31 -7.52
C VAL A 343 20.40 23.47 -8.52
N PRO A 344 21.63 23.95 -8.76
CA PRO A 344 21.92 25.01 -9.71
C PRO A 344 21.46 24.65 -11.12
N ALA A 345 20.99 25.62 -11.91
CA ALA A 345 20.43 25.37 -13.24
C ALA A 345 21.37 24.60 -14.17
N HIS A 346 22.68 24.92 -14.16
CA HIS A 346 23.69 24.25 -14.98
C HIS A 346 23.98 22.79 -14.58
N ARG A 347 23.54 22.35 -13.40
CA ARG A 347 23.64 20.95 -12.94
C ARG A 347 22.34 20.18 -13.11
N ARG A 348 21.27 20.82 -13.60
CA ARG A 348 19.98 20.15 -13.81
C ARG A 348 20.09 19.28 -15.05
N ILE A 349 19.62 18.05 -14.89
CA ILE A 349 19.54 17.08 -15.97
C ILE A 349 18.05 16.82 -16.19
N ASP A 350 17.57 17.10 -17.39
CA ASP A 350 16.22 16.76 -17.79
C ASP A 350 16.07 15.24 -17.84
N ASN A 351 14.92 14.71 -17.40
CA ASN A 351 14.67 13.26 -17.36
C ASN A 351 15.66 12.46 -16.50
N LEU A 352 16.32 13.09 -15.51
CA LEU A 352 17.30 12.42 -14.64
C LEU A 352 16.78 11.12 -14.02
N ALA A 353 15.51 11.08 -13.60
CA ALA A 353 14.91 9.88 -13.04
C ALA A 353 14.90 8.71 -14.04
N PHE A 354 14.56 8.98 -15.31
CA PHE A 354 14.58 7.98 -16.37
C PHE A 354 16.01 7.48 -16.63
N GLU A 355 17.00 8.38 -16.71
CA GLU A 355 18.40 8.00 -16.92
C GLU A 355 18.94 7.14 -15.77
N LEU A 356 18.67 7.51 -14.53
CA LEU A 356 19.11 6.75 -13.35
C LEU A 356 18.49 5.35 -13.31
N VAL A 357 17.20 5.24 -13.62
CA VAL A 357 16.52 3.93 -13.66
C VAL A 357 17.04 3.07 -14.81
N ARG A 358 17.28 3.66 -15.98
CA ARG A 358 17.82 2.95 -17.14
C ARG A 358 19.24 2.45 -16.90
N ASP A 359 20.11 3.30 -16.33
CA ASP A 359 21.55 3.05 -16.27
C ASP A 359 21.95 2.32 -14.97
N GLU A 360 21.29 2.61 -13.85
CA GLU A 360 21.67 2.14 -12.50
C GLU A 360 20.52 1.42 -11.78
N GLY A 361 19.36 1.21 -12.43
CA GLY A 361 18.14 0.71 -11.79
C GLY A 361 18.31 -0.60 -10.99
N PRO A 362 18.94 -1.66 -11.54
CA PRO A 362 19.24 -2.87 -10.78
C PRO A 362 20.06 -2.62 -9.51
N GLY A 363 21.06 -1.74 -9.58
CA GLY A 363 21.89 -1.37 -8.43
C GLY A 363 21.13 -0.53 -7.40
N ILE A 364 20.25 0.38 -7.85
CA ILE A 364 19.42 1.19 -6.94
C ILE A 364 18.41 0.28 -6.25
N LEU A 365 17.79 -0.67 -6.95
CA LEU A 365 16.88 -1.63 -6.32
C LEU A 365 17.61 -2.53 -5.31
N GLN A 366 18.85 -2.95 -5.60
CA GLN A 366 19.68 -3.67 -4.64
C GLN A 366 19.97 -2.83 -3.40
N TRP A 367 20.29 -1.54 -3.58
CA TRP A 367 20.47 -0.60 -2.47
C TRP A 367 19.18 -0.48 -1.62
N LEU A 368 17.99 -0.42 -2.23
CA LEU A 368 16.72 -0.42 -1.50
C LEU A 368 16.50 -1.71 -0.70
N VAL A 369 16.83 -2.88 -1.28
CA VAL A 369 16.78 -4.18 -0.58
C VAL A 369 17.69 -4.17 0.65
N GLU A 370 18.90 -3.63 0.54
CA GLU A 370 19.82 -3.50 1.67
C GLU A 370 19.27 -2.57 2.76
N GLY A 371 18.59 -1.49 2.37
CA GLY A 371 17.88 -0.60 3.30
C GLY A 371 16.75 -1.32 4.03
N ALA A 372 15.98 -2.16 3.31
CA ALA A 372 14.92 -2.97 3.90
C ALA A 372 15.47 -4.00 4.89
N GLN A 373 16.57 -4.67 4.54
CA GLN A 373 17.26 -5.61 5.44
C GLN A 373 17.75 -4.91 6.71
N ARG A 374 18.37 -3.73 6.57
CA ARG A 374 18.83 -2.91 7.70
C ARG A 374 17.65 -2.54 8.60
N TYR A 375 16.55 -2.03 8.04
CA TYR A 375 15.34 -1.72 8.80
C TYR A 375 14.77 -2.94 9.53
N LEU A 376 14.66 -4.09 8.87
CA LEU A 376 14.10 -5.30 9.47
C LEU A 376 14.98 -5.88 10.57
N ALA A 377 16.30 -5.68 10.48
CA ALA A 377 17.26 -6.08 11.49
C ALA A 377 17.26 -5.15 12.72
N THR A 378 17.16 -3.83 12.52
CA THR A 378 17.20 -2.85 13.61
C THR A 378 15.84 -2.56 14.22
N ARG A 379 14.77 -2.70 13.44
CA ARG A 379 13.40 -2.26 13.77
C ARG A 379 13.36 -0.80 14.21
N ASP A 380 14.13 0.04 13.52
CA ASP A 380 14.22 1.47 13.76
C ASP A 380 12.81 2.13 13.80
N PRO A 381 12.50 3.01 14.76
CA PRO A 381 11.21 3.69 14.85
C PRO A 381 10.99 4.75 13.74
N LEU A 382 12.00 4.96 12.91
CA LEU A 382 12.04 5.87 11.78
C LEU A 382 11.80 7.34 12.18
N GLU A 383 12.16 7.73 13.41
CA GLU A 383 12.04 9.12 13.90
C GLU A 383 12.88 10.11 13.07
N GLY A 384 13.99 9.62 12.54
CA GLY A 384 14.92 10.39 11.70
C GLY A 384 15.90 11.24 12.50
N PRO A 385 16.86 11.87 11.81
CA PRO A 385 17.86 12.73 12.43
C PRO A 385 17.23 14.02 12.95
N ASP A 386 17.98 14.78 13.75
CA ASP A 386 17.55 16.03 14.39
C ASP A 386 16.85 16.98 13.40
N ARG A 387 17.35 17.08 12.17
CA ARG A 387 16.76 17.93 11.13
C ARG A 387 15.31 17.56 10.78
N VAL A 388 14.98 16.26 10.76
CA VAL A 388 13.61 15.77 10.53
C VAL A 388 12.74 16.00 11.75
N GLN A 389 13.26 15.73 12.94
CA GLN A 389 12.52 15.90 14.21
C GLN A 389 12.19 17.37 14.48
N ILE A 390 13.18 18.26 14.29
CA ILE A 390 13.02 19.72 14.41
C ILE A 390 12.02 20.22 13.37
N ALA A 391 12.14 19.81 12.10
CA ALA A 391 11.20 20.24 11.07
C ALA A 391 9.77 19.78 11.35
N THR A 392 9.60 18.53 11.82
CA THR A 392 8.29 17.98 12.17
C THR A 392 7.69 18.68 13.37
N THR A 393 8.47 18.92 14.43
CA THR A 393 8.04 19.66 15.63
C THR A 393 7.67 21.10 15.31
N ALA A 394 8.48 21.77 14.49
CA ALA A 394 8.19 23.13 14.05
C ALA A 394 6.86 23.21 13.27
N TYR A 395 6.60 22.23 12.39
CA TYR A 395 5.31 22.15 11.71
C TYR A 395 4.16 21.89 12.68
N ALA A 396 4.30 20.95 13.62
CA ALA A 396 3.28 20.69 14.63
C ALA A 396 2.93 21.93 15.47
N ALA A 397 3.95 22.66 15.93
CA ALA A 397 3.77 23.89 16.68
C ALA A 397 3.11 25.02 15.85
N THR A 398 3.43 25.09 14.56
CA THR A 398 2.82 26.06 13.62
C THR A 398 1.34 25.77 13.37
N GLU A 399 0.87 24.54 13.58
CA GLU A 399 -0.54 24.17 13.38
C GLU A 399 -1.34 24.12 14.70
N ASP A 400 -0.71 24.26 15.87
CA ASP A 400 -1.41 24.27 17.17
C ASP A 400 -2.07 25.62 17.45
N HIS A 401 -3.09 25.97 16.66
CA HIS A 401 -3.87 27.21 16.83
C HIS A 401 -4.62 27.27 18.16
N ILE A 402 -4.97 26.14 18.76
CA ILE A 402 -5.56 26.11 20.11
C ILE A 402 -4.49 26.50 21.13
N GLY A 403 -3.28 25.92 21.05
CA GLY A 403 -2.15 26.30 21.89
C GLY A 403 -1.79 27.78 21.75
N ARG A 404 -1.72 28.30 20.52
CA ARG A 404 -1.51 29.74 20.26
C ARG A 404 -2.58 30.61 20.90
N PHE A 405 -3.86 30.30 20.68
CA PHE A 405 -4.96 31.02 21.31
C PHE A 405 -4.83 31.04 22.84
N LEU A 406 -4.53 29.90 23.45
CA LEU A 406 -4.33 29.82 24.90
C LEU A 406 -3.13 30.65 25.35
N SER A 407 -2.04 30.68 24.58
CA SER A 407 -0.87 31.50 24.90
C SER A 407 -1.11 33.00 24.74
N GLU A 408 -1.88 33.43 23.73
CA GLU A 408 -2.04 34.84 23.36
C GLU A 408 -3.24 35.51 24.03
N CYS A 409 -4.34 34.77 24.19
CA CYS A 409 -5.63 35.29 24.64
C CYS A 409 -5.98 34.89 26.07
N THR A 410 -5.11 34.14 26.77
CA THR A 410 -5.35 33.73 28.16
C THR A 410 -4.15 33.98 29.05
N SER A 411 -4.43 34.17 30.34
CA SER A 411 -3.42 34.31 31.40
C SER A 411 -3.52 33.13 32.37
N ARG A 412 -2.38 32.63 32.85
CA ARG A 412 -2.33 31.56 33.85
C ARG A 412 -2.03 32.10 35.24
N CYS A 413 -2.36 31.30 36.25
CA CYS A 413 -2.18 31.68 37.66
C CYS A 413 -0.69 31.97 38.01
N GLY A 414 0.26 31.34 37.29
CA GLY A 414 1.70 31.57 37.46
C GLY A 414 2.22 32.90 36.89
N ASP A 415 1.47 33.58 36.03
CA ASP A 415 1.91 34.82 35.36
C ASP A 415 1.58 36.08 36.18
N VAL A 416 0.86 35.95 37.29
CA VAL A 416 0.34 37.07 38.08
C VAL A 416 1.09 37.14 39.41
N THR A 417 2.00 38.11 39.55
CA THR A 417 2.76 38.39 40.78
C THR A 417 1.93 39.09 41.87
N GLY A 418 0.68 38.68 42.08
CA GLY A 418 -0.23 39.29 43.04
C GLY A 418 -1.38 38.38 43.45
N THR A 419 -1.39 38.01 44.74
CA THR A 419 -2.52 37.49 45.53
C THR A 419 -3.65 36.76 44.79
N GLY A 420 -3.45 35.45 44.59
CA GLY A 420 -4.46 34.39 44.77
C GLY A 420 -5.92 34.70 44.40
N LYS A 421 -6.20 35.04 43.15
CA LYS A 421 -7.53 34.83 42.58
C LYS A 421 -7.50 33.53 41.79
N ASP A 422 -8.35 32.58 42.18
CA ASP A 422 -8.62 31.37 41.40
C ASP A 422 -9.08 31.78 39.99
N LEU A 423 -8.13 31.82 39.05
CA LEU A 423 -8.44 32.15 37.66
C LEU A 423 -9.34 31.05 37.14
N ARG A 424 -10.50 31.45 36.62
CA ARG A 424 -11.41 30.52 35.97
C ARG A 424 -12.14 31.20 34.84
N VAL A 425 -12.39 30.45 33.78
CA VAL A 425 -13.15 30.92 32.62
C VAL A 425 -14.26 29.94 32.31
N GLU A 426 -15.44 30.48 31.96
CA GLU A 426 -16.56 29.68 31.50
C GLU A 426 -16.21 29.02 30.16
N GLN A 427 -16.48 27.72 30.04
CA GLN A 427 -16.19 26.94 28.83
C GLN A 427 -16.84 27.53 27.56
N GLY A 428 -18.10 27.96 27.65
CA GLY A 428 -18.83 28.54 26.52
C GLY A 428 -18.23 29.87 26.07
N THR A 429 -17.90 30.74 27.02
CA THR A 429 -17.25 32.04 26.76
C THR A 429 -15.87 31.86 26.13
N LEU A 430 -15.06 30.94 26.67
CA LEU A 430 -13.73 30.67 26.13
C LEU A 430 -13.79 30.17 24.68
N TYR A 431 -14.73 29.26 24.38
CA TYR A 431 -14.91 28.77 23.01
C TYR A 431 -15.44 29.84 22.04
N ALA A 432 -16.32 30.73 22.51
CA ALA A 432 -16.81 31.85 21.71
C ALA A 432 -15.68 32.81 21.33
N GLU A 433 -14.81 33.14 22.31
CA GLU A 433 -13.64 34.00 22.07
C GLU A 433 -12.63 33.32 21.13
N TYR A 434 -12.36 32.04 21.32
CA TYR A 434 -11.54 31.24 20.42
C TYR A 434 -12.09 31.23 18.98
N SER A 435 -13.39 31.02 18.82
CA SER A 435 -14.04 31.00 17.50
C SER A 435 -13.94 32.36 16.83
N PHE A 436 -14.09 33.44 17.59
CA PHE A 436 -13.92 34.81 17.11
C PHE A 436 -12.46 35.08 16.70
N TRP A 437 -11.49 34.74 17.55
CA TRP A 437 -10.06 34.91 17.27
C TRP A 437 -9.64 34.14 16.01
N CYS A 438 -10.07 32.89 15.86
CA CYS A 438 -9.81 32.11 14.65
C CYS A 438 -10.30 32.81 13.38
N GLN A 439 -11.53 33.33 13.39
CA GLN A 439 -12.16 33.91 12.19
C GLN A 439 -11.65 35.32 11.89
N THR A 440 -11.34 36.11 12.91
CA THR A 440 -11.08 37.56 12.76
C THR A 440 -9.60 37.92 12.82
N VAL A 441 -8.78 37.16 13.54
CA VAL A 441 -7.35 37.42 13.72
C VAL A 441 -6.53 36.52 12.80
N GLU A 442 -6.73 35.20 12.88
CA GLU A 442 -5.93 34.23 12.15
C GLU A 442 -6.47 33.90 10.75
N GLY A 443 -7.77 34.15 10.50
CA GLY A 443 -8.43 33.79 9.24
C GLY A 443 -8.60 32.27 9.04
N ILE A 444 -8.56 31.49 10.12
CA ILE A 444 -8.66 30.02 10.11
C ILE A 444 -10.04 29.53 10.57
N ARG A 445 -10.38 28.28 10.22
CA ARG A 445 -11.62 27.66 10.71
C ARG A 445 -11.43 27.10 12.12
N PRO A 446 -12.30 27.45 13.09
CA PRO A 446 -12.16 26.94 14.45
C PRO A 446 -12.38 25.42 14.52
N ALA A 447 -11.67 24.77 15.43
CA ALA A 447 -11.90 23.38 15.79
C ALA A 447 -13.31 23.19 16.39
N SER A 448 -13.83 21.96 16.35
CA SER A 448 -15.13 21.66 16.96
C SER A 448 -15.15 21.97 18.47
N PRO A 449 -16.30 22.32 19.06
CA PRO A 449 -16.39 22.59 20.51
C PRO A 449 -15.87 21.44 21.37
N ARG A 450 -16.06 20.19 20.91
CA ARG A 450 -15.58 18.99 21.59
C ARG A 450 -14.06 18.86 21.56
N ALA A 451 -13.45 19.08 20.40
CA ALA A 451 -12.00 19.02 20.21
C ALA A 451 -11.29 20.13 21.01
N PHE A 452 -11.79 21.37 20.90
CA PHE A 452 -11.33 22.50 21.70
C PHE A 452 -11.41 22.18 23.20
N ALA A 453 -12.58 21.73 23.66
CA ALA A 453 -12.77 21.45 25.07
C ALA A 453 -11.85 20.35 25.62
N GLN A 454 -11.51 19.35 24.80
CA GLN A 454 -10.56 18.30 25.15
C GLN A 454 -9.13 18.81 25.23
N ARG A 455 -8.69 19.64 24.27
CA ARG A 455 -7.36 20.24 24.26
C ARG A 455 -7.15 21.17 25.45
N VAL A 456 -8.12 22.04 25.75
CA VAL A 456 -8.06 22.93 26.93
C VAL A 456 -7.99 22.12 28.21
N ARG A 457 -8.82 21.07 28.37
CA ARG A 457 -8.76 20.18 29.55
C ARG A 457 -7.38 19.58 29.78
N HIS A 458 -6.73 19.11 28.71
CA HIS A 458 -5.37 18.61 28.79
C HIS A 458 -4.37 19.68 29.23
N GLU A 459 -4.54 20.92 28.75
CA GLU A 459 -3.67 22.04 29.09
C GLU A 459 -3.81 22.49 30.55
N VAL A 460 -5.00 22.38 31.13
CA VAL A 460 -5.28 22.69 32.54
C VAL A 460 -5.31 21.44 33.44
N GLU A 461 -4.77 20.32 32.96
CA GLU A 461 -4.64 19.06 33.71
C GLU A 461 -5.96 18.49 34.30
N VAL A 462 -7.10 18.76 33.65
CA VAL A 462 -8.41 18.22 34.05
C VAL A 462 -8.75 16.98 33.23
N ALA A 463 -8.87 15.81 33.86
CA ALA A 463 -9.05 14.54 33.14
C ALA A 463 -10.45 14.41 32.52
N SER A 464 -11.50 14.90 33.20
CA SER A 464 -12.89 14.68 32.78
C SER A 464 -13.78 15.92 32.90
N PRO A 465 -14.86 16.04 32.08
CA PRO A 465 -15.84 17.12 32.24
C PRO A 465 -16.60 17.11 33.57
N THR A 466 -16.51 16.01 34.34
CA THR A 466 -17.11 15.85 35.67
C THR A 466 -16.29 16.49 36.77
N GLU A 467 -14.97 16.56 36.61
CA GLU A 467 -14.02 17.23 37.51
C GLU A 467 -13.97 18.75 37.31
N MET A 468 -14.57 19.26 36.24
CA MET A 468 -14.67 20.70 36.00
C MET A 468 -15.50 21.40 37.09
N ILE A 469 -15.09 22.63 37.44
CA ILE A 469 -15.83 23.49 38.36
C ILE A 469 -17.21 23.78 37.77
N LYS A 470 -18.27 23.53 38.55
CA LYS A 470 -19.66 23.79 38.16
C LYS A 470 -20.24 24.92 39.01
N SER A 471 -20.82 25.93 38.36
CA SER A 471 -21.53 27.01 39.02
C SER A 471 -22.69 27.48 38.15
N ASN A 472 -23.90 27.57 38.72
CA ASN A 472 -25.12 27.98 38.01
C ASN A 472 -25.38 27.22 36.70
N GLY A 473 -25.15 25.90 36.70
CA GLY A 473 -25.32 25.05 35.52
C GLY A 473 -24.24 25.20 34.43
N ARG A 474 -23.26 26.08 34.63
CA ARG A 474 -22.14 26.32 33.70
C ARG A 474 -20.87 25.62 34.19
N LYS A 475 -20.00 25.26 33.25
CA LYS A 475 -18.70 24.61 33.49
C LYS A 475 -17.56 25.60 33.31
N TYR A 476 -16.59 25.54 34.21
CA TYR A 476 -15.42 26.42 34.21
C TYR A 476 -14.13 25.63 34.16
N TYR A 477 -13.15 26.14 33.41
CA TYR A 477 -11.78 25.67 33.45
C TYR A 477 -11.04 26.34 34.61
N PRO A 478 -10.30 25.59 35.45
CA PRO A 478 -9.44 26.16 36.48
C PRO A 478 -8.16 26.76 35.87
N ASP A 479 -7.48 27.59 36.65
CA ASP A 479 -6.14 28.14 36.42
C ASP A 479 -5.92 28.93 35.13
N ILE A 480 -7.01 29.32 34.47
CA ILE A 480 -6.99 30.05 33.20
C ILE A 480 -8.09 31.12 33.17
N ALA A 481 -7.74 32.31 32.68
CA ALA A 481 -8.67 33.40 32.45
C ALA A 481 -8.40 34.07 31.10
N LEU A 482 -9.45 34.60 30.46
CA LEU A 482 -9.29 35.42 29.26
C LEU A 482 -8.54 36.71 29.60
N SER A 483 -7.50 37.02 28.83
CA SER A 483 -6.79 38.29 28.94
C SER A 483 -7.70 39.43 28.47
N LYS A 484 -7.66 40.59 29.15
CA LYS A 484 -8.43 41.76 28.69
C LYS A 484 -7.88 42.20 27.33
N ARG A 485 -8.76 42.31 26.33
CA ARG A 485 -8.43 42.93 25.03
C ARG A 485 -7.84 44.33 25.29
N ALA A 486 -6.65 44.59 24.75
CA ALA A 486 -6.06 45.92 24.75
C ALA A 486 -6.85 46.88 23.85
#